data_AF-A0A4S3J2X1-F1
#
_entry.id   AF-A0A4S3J2X1-F1
#
_cell.length_a   1.000
_cell.length_b   1.000
_cell.length_c   1.000
_cell.angle_alpha   90.00
_cell.angle_beta   90.00
_cell.angle_gamma   90.00
#
_symmetry.space_group_name_H-M   'P 1'
#
loop_
_entity.id
_entity.type
_entity.pdbx_description
1 polymer ?
#
loop_
_entity_poly.entity_id
_entity_poly.type
_entity_poly.pdbx_seq_one_letter_code
_entity_poly.pdbx_strand_id
1 'polypeptide(L)'
;MRTNSTTVRHTPQFWSFFMSAESRPYYFIDSNAKDLIPTTMVARISGYDNNHATGAMPIIHNDPTANVEYRSGGSYYIRTKSTPHLYWFLKDTNIYLDTRKATKFQIYRDDSERNRQSDDRRVLERKDLVQLSALNASGSQDVGVSNQIVTTAQSPFQFSFGCFYNGNFGVDWSSEGNDPYLVYRASYAGEEWELVN
;
A
#
# COMPACT_ATOMS: atom_id res chain seq x y z
N MET A 1 18.70 13.18 36.35
CA MET A 1 19.34 12.93 35.05
C MET A 1 18.28 12.50 34.05
N ARG A 2 18.04 13.27 32.98
CA ARG A 2 17.15 12.87 31.88
C ARG A 2 17.94 11.90 30.99
N THR A 3 17.63 10.61 31.05
CA THR A 3 18.13 9.63 30.08
C THR A 3 17.44 9.91 28.74
N ASN A 4 18.20 10.38 27.75
CA ASN A 4 17.73 10.51 26.37
C ASN A 4 17.25 9.13 25.90
N SER A 5 15.94 8.98 25.71
CA SER A 5 15.35 7.80 25.08
C SER A 5 15.61 7.88 23.59
N THR A 6 16.68 7.24 23.12
CA THR A 6 17.05 7.20 21.71
C THR A 6 16.08 6.29 20.96
N THR A 7 15.20 6.88 20.17
CA THR A 7 14.42 6.14 19.16
C THR A 7 15.33 5.84 17.97
N VAL A 8 15.41 4.58 17.58
CA VAL A 8 16.17 4.12 16.41
C VAL A 8 15.19 3.61 15.37
N ARG A 9 15.21 4.21 14.18
CA ARG A 9 14.43 3.78 13.02
C ARG A 9 15.23 2.74 12.24
N HIS A 10 14.62 1.59 11.95
CA HIS A 10 15.22 0.53 11.15
C HIS A 10 14.70 0.54 9.71
N THR A 11 13.39 0.81 9.55
CA THR A 11 12.74 0.96 8.24
C THR A 11 11.60 1.99 8.33
N PRO A 12 10.88 2.29 7.22
CA PRO A 12 9.68 3.11 7.30
C PRO A 12 8.55 2.57 8.18
N GLN A 13 8.57 1.27 8.51
CA GLN A 13 7.52 0.56 9.24
C GLN A 13 8.02 0.02 10.61
N PHE A 14 9.34 0.02 10.85
CA PHE A 14 9.94 -0.54 12.06
C PHE A 14 10.81 0.47 12.81
N TRP A 15 10.51 0.60 14.10
CA TRP A 15 11.22 1.45 15.04
C TRP A 15 11.53 0.67 16.32
N SER A 16 12.57 1.07 17.02
CA SER A 16 12.91 0.60 18.36
C SER A 16 13.17 1.79 19.27
N PHE A 17 12.83 1.65 20.55
CA PHE A 17 13.08 2.69 21.55
C PHE A 17 13.26 2.05 22.92
N PHE A 18 14.11 2.65 23.76
CA PHE A 18 14.34 2.16 25.11
C PHE A 18 13.19 2.54 26.05
N MET A 19 12.70 1.54 26.81
CA MET A 19 11.62 1.71 27.76
C MET A 19 12.09 1.49 29.21
N SER A 20 11.83 2.47 30.07
CA SER A 20 12.03 2.34 31.52
C SER A 20 10.71 2.40 32.31
N ALA A 21 9.58 2.70 31.66
CA ALA A 21 8.26 2.82 32.29
C ALA A 21 7.13 2.52 31.28
N GLU A 22 6.05 1.89 31.76
CA GLU A 22 4.94 1.36 30.95
C GLU A 22 4.06 2.42 30.26
N SER A 23 4.13 3.69 30.67
CA SER A 23 3.33 4.79 30.10
C SER A 23 3.93 5.43 28.84
N ARG A 24 5.21 5.18 28.53
CA ARG A 24 5.90 5.77 27.37
C ARG A 24 5.47 5.28 25.98
N PRO A 25 5.00 4.03 25.75
CA PRO A 25 4.59 3.60 24.42
C PRO A 25 3.29 4.29 24.00
N TYR A 26 2.37 4.56 24.94
CA TYR A 26 1.17 5.36 24.70
C TYR A 26 1.56 6.75 24.18
N TYR A 27 2.43 7.47 24.87
CA TYR A 27 2.87 8.81 24.42
C TYR A 27 3.65 8.78 23.11
N PHE A 28 4.50 7.77 22.87
CA PHE A 28 5.20 7.64 21.60
C PHE A 28 4.22 7.44 20.45
N ILE A 29 3.25 6.53 20.61
CA ILE A 29 2.22 6.26 19.60
C ILE A 29 1.39 7.53 19.37
N ASP A 30 0.95 8.16 20.46
CA ASP A 30 0.08 9.34 20.43
C ASP A 30 0.75 10.60 19.84
N SER A 31 2.09 10.68 19.86
CA SER A 31 2.85 11.84 19.37
C SER A 31 3.60 11.63 18.06
N ASN A 32 3.96 10.39 17.71
CA ASN A 32 4.80 10.09 16.53
C ASN A 32 4.15 9.10 15.56
N ALA A 33 3.13 8.36 15.99
CA ALA A 33 2.52 7.28 15.21
C ALA A 33 0.98 7.38 15.15
N LYS A 34 0.39 8.54 15.47
CA LYS A 34 -1.06 8.76 15.46
C LYS A 34 -1.71 8.42 14.12
N ASP A 35 -0.97 8.64 13.05
CA ASP A 35 -1.42 8.39 11.67
C ASP A 35 -1.17 6.93 11.22
N LEU A 36 -0.54 6.11 12.06
CA LEU A 36 -0.22 4.70 11.80
C LEU A 36 -1.29 3.77 12.40
N ILE A 37 -2.54 3.88 11.92
CA ILE A 37 -3.65 3.02 12.33
C ILE A 37 -4.33 2.42 11.08
N PRO A 38 -4.63 1.09 11.07
CA PRO A 38 -5.01 0.32 12.25
C PRO A 38 -4.06 -0.75 12.80
N THR A 39 -2.92 -1.04 12.20
CA THR A 39 -2.11 -2.20 12.60
C THR A 39 -0.74 -1.82 13.16
N THR A 40 -0.73 -1.20 14.35
CA THR A 40 0.52 -1.07 15.12
C THR A 40 0.68 -2.31 16.01
N MET A 41 1.65 -3.17 15.71
CA MET A 41 2.06 -4.26 16.61
C MET A 41 3.20 -3.79 17.51
N VAL A 42 3.01 -3.90 18.82
CA VAL A 42 4.05 -3.58 19.82
C VAL A 42 4.49 -4.88 20.49
N ALA A 43 5.77 -5.24 20.33
CA ALA A 43 6.38 -6.36 21.04
C ALA A 43 7.32 -5.84 22.14
N ARG A 44 7.12 -6.30 23.38
CA ARG A 44 8.03 -6.03 24.50
C ARG A 44 9.04 -7.17 24.60
N ILE A 45 10.33 -6.85 24.47
CA ILE A 45 11.42 -7.81 24.68
C ILE A 45 11.98 -7.58 26.07
N SER A 46 11.61 -8.43 27.04
CA SER A 46 12.22 -8.46 28.37
C SER A 46 13.35 -9.48 28.36
N GLY A 47 14.61 -9.03 28.42
CA GLY A 47 15.72 -9.94 28.67
C GLY A 47 15.63 -10.45 30.11
N TYR A 48 15.45 -11.76 30.30
CA TYR A 48 15.45 -12.39 31.63
C TYR A 48 16.56 -13.44 31.81
N ASP A 49 17.43 -13.65 30.83
CA ASP A 49 18.61 -14.50 31.05
C ASP A 49 19.85 -13.96 30.35
N ASN A 50 20.99 -14.47 30.81
CA ASN A 50 22.33 -14.03 30.46
C ASN A 50 22.77 -14.57 29.08
N ASN A 51 21.90 -15.30 28.39
CA ASN A 51 22.19 -16.04 27.17
C ASN A 51 21.48 -15.47 25.93
N HIS A 52 20.46 -14.63 26.10
CA HIS A 52 19.83 -13.89 25.01
C HIS A 52 20.27 -12.43 25.10
N ALA A 53 20.99 -11.95 24.09
CA ALA A 53 21.44 -10.56 24.02
C ALA A 53 20.24 -9.62 24.27
N THR A 54 20.32 -8.86 25.36
CA THR A 54 19.32 -7.87 25.76
C THR A 54 19.09 -6.92 24.58
N GLY A 55 17.90 -6.94 23.99
CA GLY A 55 17.57 -6.08 22.84
C GLY A 55 17.80 -6.68 21.45
N ALA A 56 18.06 -7.99 21.32
CA ALA A 56 18.00 -8.65 20.02
C ALA A 56 16.57 -8.58 19.45
N MET A 57 16.40 -7.89 18.32
CA MET A 57 15.13 -7.90 17.59
C MET A 57 14.75 -9.35 17.23
N PRO A 58 13.46 -9.74 17.29
CA PRO A 58 13.05 -10.99 16.65
C PRO A 58 13.51 -10.94 15.20
N ILE A 59 13.90 -12.10 14.64
CA ILE A 59 14.14 -12.20 13.21
C ILE A 59 12.79 -11.93 12.54
N ILE A 60 12.60 -10.68 12.12
CA ILE A 60 11.51 -10.31 11.23
C ILE A 60 11.93 -10.92 9.91
N HIS A 61 11.28 -12.03 9.53
CA HIS A 61 11.46 -12.55 8.19
C HIS A 61 11.19 -11.40 7.22
N ASN A 62 12.20 -11.04 6.44
CA ASN A 62 12.00 -10.23 5.25
C ASN A 62 11.04 -11.04 4.38
N ASP A 63 9.74 -10.79 4.53
CA ASP A 63 8.83 -11.10 3.46
C ASP A 63 9.36 -10.30 2.27
N PRO A 64 9.77 -10.94 1.17
CA PRO A 64 10.29 -10.25 0.00
C PRO A 64 9.29 -9.23 -0.58
N THR A 65 8.01 -9.26 -0.15
CA THR A 65 6.99 -8.26 -0.45
C THR A 65 6.94 -7.08 0.54
N ALA A 66 7.42 -7.24 1.78
CA ALA A 66 7.36 -6.21 2.83
C ALA A 66 8.39 -5.07 2.67
N ASN A 67 9.42 -5.25 1.83
CA ASN A 67 10.49 -4.27 1.59
C ASN A 67 10.38 -3.52 0.25
N VAL A 68 9.25 -3.65 -0.45
CA VAL A 68 9.05 -2.91 -1.69
C VAL A 68 8.64 -1.48 -1.35
N GLU A 69 9.59 -0.55 -1.41
CA GLU A 69 9.28 0.88 -1.38
C GLU A 69 8.58 1.27 -2.69
N TYR A 70 7.26 1.41 -2.65
CA TYR A 70 6.51 1.96 -3.78
C TYR A 70 6.86 3.43 -3.94
N ARG A 71 7.20 3.82 -5.17
CA ARG A 71 7.59 5.18 -5.53
C ARG A 71 6.62 5.77 -6.54
N SER A 72 6.41 7.08 -6.43
CA SER A 72 5.76 7.87 -7.48
C SER A 72 6.54 7.73 -8.80
N GLY A 73 5.80 7.72 -9.91
CA GLY A 73 6.31 7.39 -11.25
C GLY A 73 6.63 5.90 -11.46
N GLY A 74 6.63 5.08 -10.40
CA GLY A 74 6.85 3.65 -10.47
C GLY A 74 5.67 2.93 -11.14
N SER A 75 5.96 1.77 -11.73
CA SER A 75 4.98 0.96 -12.45
C SER A 75 4.89 -0.43 -11.84
N TYR A 76 3.68 -0.87 -11.51
CA TYR A 76 3.44 -2.11 -10.76
C TYR A 76 2.25 -2.86 -11.35
N TYR A 77 2.28 -4.18 -11.28
CA TYR A 77 1.06 -4.97 -11.40
C TYR A 77 0.28 -4.89 -10.09
N ILE A 78 -1.04 -4.92 -10.15
CA ILE A 78 -1.91 -4.88 -8.97
C ILE A 78 -2.62 -6.23 -8.89
N ARG A 79 -2.62 -6.88 -7.73
CA ARG A 79 -3.27 -8.17 -7.50
C ARG A 79 -4.04 -8.21 -6.19
N THR A 80 -4.99 -9.13 -6.05
CA THR A 80 -5.62 -9.36 -4.75
C THR A 80 -4.62 -9.98 -3.78
N LYS A 81 -4.69 -9.59 -2.50
CA LYS A 81 -3.83 -10.17 -1.46
C LYS A 81 -4.35 -11.52 -0.96
N SER A 82 -5.67 -11.69 -0.93
CA SER A 82 -6.34 -12.94 -0.55
C SER A 82 -6.12 -14.07 -1.56
N THR A 83 -6.03 -13.72 -2.85
CA THR A 83 -5.94 -14.66 -3.97
C THR A 83 -4.84 -14.23 -4.96
N PRO A 84 -3.54 -14.37 -4.62
CA PRO A 84 -2.42 -13.70 -5.30
C PRO A 84 -2.16 -14.06 -6.77
N HIS A 85 -2.97 -14.93 -7.36
CA HIS A 85 -2.93 -15.26 -8.77
C HIS A 85 -3.93 -14.45 -9.61
N LEU A 86 -4.74 -13.57 -9.01
CA LEU A 86 -5.68 -12.68 -9.71
C LEU A 86 -5.12 -11.26 -9.82
N TYR A 87 -4.92 -10.80 -11.06
CA TYR A 87 -4.30 -9.51 -11.37
C TYR A 87 -5.25 -8.57 -12.08
N TRP A 88 -5.10 -7.26 -11.81
CA TRP A 88 -5.76 -6.22 -12.58
C TRP A 88 -5.32 -6.30 -14.04
N PHE A 89 -6.29 -6.40 -14.94
CA PHE A 89 -6.12 -6.51 -16.37
C PHE A 89 -7.08 -5.55 -17.07
N LEU A 90 -6.53 -4.65 -17.88
CA LEU A 90 -7.29 -3.76 -18.73
C LEU A 90 -7.76 -4.53 -19.98
N LYS A 91 -9.08 -4.66 -20.14
CA LYS A 91 -9.72 -5.18 -21.35
C LYS A 91 -10.67 -4.10 -21.87
N ASP A 92 -10.47 -3.72 -23.13
CA ASP A 92 -11.15 -2.59 -23.77
C ASP A 92 -10.91 -1.29 -22.98
N THR A 93 -11.85 -0.90 -22.13
CA THR A 93 -11.77 0.28 -21.27
C THR A 93 -11.93 -0.05 -19.79
N ASN A 94 -12.26 -1.27 -19.42
CA ASN A 94 -12.57 -1.64 -18.03
C ASN A 94 -11.45 -2.47 -17.42
N ILE A 95 -11.32 -2.36 -16.09
CA ILE A 95 -10.34 -3.14 -15.34
C ILE A 95 -11.03 -4.37 -14.75
N TYR A 96 -10.46 -5.53 -15.07
CA TYR A 96 -10.93 -6.84 -14.64
C TYR A 96 -9.86 -7.60 -13.85
N LEU A 97 -10.20 -8.77 -13.28
CA LEU A 97 -9.26 -9.67 -12.62
C LEU A 97 -8.99 -10.94 -13.43
N ASP A 98 -7.78 -11.07 -13.96
CA ASP A 98 -7.39 -12.22 -14.78
C ASP A 98 -6.27 -13.03 -14.09
N THR A 99 -6.25 -14.35 -14.34
CA THR A 99 -5.26 -15.28 -13.77
C THR A 99 -4.03 -15.49 -14.66
N ARG A 100 -4.13 -15.09 -15.94
CA ARG A 100 -3.14 -15.32 -17.00
C ARG A 100 -2.64 -14.03 -17.61
N LYS A 101 -3.39 -12.93 -17.46
CA LYS A 101 -3.07 -11.62 -17.99
C LYS A 101 -2.96 -10.61 -16.85
N ALA A 102 -2.09 -9.63 -17.03
CA ALA A 102 -1.93 -8.54 -16.10
C ALA A 102 -1.57 -7.28 -16.86
N THR A 103 -2.11 -6.15 -16.43
CA THR A 103 -1.74 -4.82 -16.92
C THR A 103 -0.85 -4.16 -15.89
N LYS A 104 0.22 -3.50 -16.36
CA LYS A 104 1.10 -2.72 -15.50
C LYS A 104 0.51 -1.32 -15.34
N PHE A 105 0.45 -0.82 -14.12
CA PHE A 105 -0.09 0.48 -13.80
C PHE A 105 1.00 1.38 -13.26
N GLN A 106 1.14 2.55 -13.87
CA GLN A 106 2.01 3.60 -13.36
C GLN A 106 1.26 4.43 -12.32
N ILE A 107 1.91 4.70 -11.20
CA ILE A 107 1.31 5.41 -10.07
C ILE A 107 2.01 6.75 -9.90
N TYR A 108 1.23 7.81 -9.94
CA TYR A 108 1.74 9.16 -9.76
C TYR A 108 1.16 9.75 -8.48
N ARG A 109 2.03 10.29 -7.63
CA ARG A 109 1.60 11.17 -6.56
C ARG A 109 1.04 12.44 -7.17
N ASP A 110 -0.16 12.81 -6.74
CA ASP A 110 -0.85 14.02 -7.17
C ASP A 110 -0.69 15.09 -6.10
N ASP A 111 0.44 15.80 -6.18
CA ASP A 111 0.63 17.05 -5.46
C ASP A 111 0.03 18.14 -6.35
N SER A 112 -1.16 18.64 -6.00
CA SER A 112 -2.01 19.54 -6.81
C SER A 112 -1.39 20.91 -7.21
N GLU A 113 -0.06 21.06 -7.12
CA GLU A 113 0.72 22.23 -7.55
C GLU A 113 1.92 21.89 -8.45
N ARG A 114 2.25 20.61 -8.65
CA ARG A 114 3.36 20.20 -9.51
C ARG A 114 2.80 19.37 -10.64
N ASN A 115 3.01 19.87 -11.87
CA ASN A 115 2.97 19.07 -13.11
C ASN A 115 3.41 17.63 -12.81
N ARG A 116 2.81 16.62 -13.47
CA ARG A 116 3.25 15.22 -13.54
C ARG A 116 4.74 15.15 -13.96
N GLN A 117 5.64 15.56 -13.07
CA GLN A 117 7.06 15.59 -13.29
C GLN A 117 7.49 14.17 -13.03
N SER A 118 7.85 13.50 -14.13
CA SER A 118 8.35 12.12 -14.20
C SER A 118 9.53 11.82 -13.27
N ASP A 119 10.10 12.84 -12.62
CA ASP A 119 11.23 12.72 -11.69
C ASP A 119 10.83 12.71 -10.21
N ASP A 120 9.55 12.83 -9.87
CA ASP A 120 9.13 12.61 -8.49
C ASP A 120 9.19 11.13 -8.12
N ARG A 121 10.33 10.71 -7.55
CA ARG A 121 10.63 9.34 -7.11
C ARG A 121 10.48 9.14 -5.61
N ARG A 122 9.70 10.01 -4.94
CA ARG A 122 9.40 9.88 -3.51
C ARG A 122 8.67 8.57 -3.24
N VAL A 123 8.96 8.00 -2.07
CA VAL A 123 8.25 6.84 -1.55
C VAL A 123 6.81 7.25 -1.25
N LEU A 124 5.86 6.43 -1.69
CA LEU A 124 4.42 6.64 -1.50
C LEU A 124 4.02 6.20 -0.10
N GLU A 125 3.35 7.10 0.61
CA GLU A 125 2.73 6.85 1.91
C GLU A 125 1.21 6.66 1.75
N ARG A 126 0.57 5.92 2.65
CA ARG A 126 -0.87 5.62 2.56
C ARG A 126 -1.76 6.87 2.46
N LYS A 127 -1.33 7.99 3.04
CA LYS A 127 -2.07 9.27 2.99
C LYS A 127 -1.87 10.04 1.69
N ASP A 128 -0.85 9.70 0.90
CA ASP A 128 -0.56 10.43 -0.34
C ASP A 128 -1.70 10.24 -1.32
N LEU A 129 -2.13 11.34 -1.93
CA LEU A 129 -3.09 11.28 -3.03
C LEU A 129 -2.36 10.85 -4.30
N VAL A 130 -2.95 9.94 -5.03
CA VAL A 130 -2.38 9.32 -6.22
C VAL A 130 -3.38 9.25 -7.36
N GLN A 131 -2.84 9.14 -8.57
CA GLN A 131 -3.54 8.78 -9.80
C GLN A 131 -2.86 7.56 -10.43
N LEU A 132 -3.62 6.82 -11.23
CA LEU A 132 -3.12 5.66 -11.98
C LEU A 132 -3.20 5.90 -13.48
N SER A 133 -2.23 5.35 -14.21
CA SER A 133 -2.30 5.19 -15.65
C SER A 133 -2.01 3.73 -16.01
N ALA A 134 -2.91 3.09 -16.76
CA ALA A 134 -2.72 1.76 -17.30
C ALA A 134 -1.72 1.83 -18.47
N LEU A 135 -0.66 1.02 -18.42
CA LEU A 135 0.35 0.95 -19.46
C LEU A 135 -0.03 -0.11 -20.49
N ASN A 136 0.11 0.23 -21.77
CA ASN A 136 -0.08 -0.67 -22.89
C ASN A 136 1.03 -0.44 -23.94
N ALA A 137 1.04 -1.25 -25.00
CA ALA A 137 2.08 -1.14 -26.04
C ALA A 137 2.05 0.19 -26.81
N SER A 138 0.92 0.89 -26.83
CA SER A 138 0.72 2.15 -27.54
C SER A 138 0.88 3.40 -26.66
N GLY A 139 1.12 3.24 -25.35
CA GLY A 139 1.31 4.34 -24.41
C GLY A 139 0.68 4.07 -23.04
N SER A 140 0.07 5.11 -22.47
CA SER A 140 -0.60 5.05 -21.17
C SER A 140 -2.00 5.63 -21.25
N GLN A 141 -2.95 5.02 -20.55
CA GLN A 141 -4.32 5.51 -20.43
C GLN A 141 -4.63 5.79 -18.97
N ASP A 142 -5.06 7.00 -18.66
CA ASP A 142 -5.39 7.38 -17.29
C ASP A 142 -6.60 6.60 -16.79
N VAL A 143 -6.55 6.20 -15.53
CA VAL A 143 -7.62 5.46 -14.89
C VAL A 143 -8.57 6.44 -14.20
N GLY A 144 -9.85 6.32 -14.55
CA GLY A 144 -11.01 6.99 -14.01
C GLY A 144 -11.98 6.02 -13.30
N VAL A 145 -13.11 6.56 -12.85
CA VAL A 145 -14.23 5.76 -12.32
C VAL A 145 -15.55 6.21 -12.97
N SER A 146 -16.33 5.27 -13.48
CA SER A 146 -17.68 5.52 -14.03
C SER A 146 -18.69 4.63 -13.32
N ASN A 147 -19.72 5.18 -12.69
CA ASN A 147 -20.72 4.40 -11.94
C ASN A 147 -20.08 3.34 -11.02
N GLN A 148 -19.06 3.75 -10.26
CA GLN A 148 -18.21 2.89 -9.41
C GLN A 148 -17.26 1.95 -10.15
N ILE A 149 -17.43 1.68 -11.43
CA ILE A 149 -16.54 0.82 -12.23
C ILE A 149 -15.21 1.54 -12.48
N VAL A 150 -14.09 0.85 -12.24
CA VAL A 150 -12.76 1.36 -12.56
C VAL A 150 -12.48 1.17 -14.05
N THR A 151 -12.16 2.27 -14.75
CA THR A 151 -12.14 2.32 -16.23
C THR A 151 -11.13 3.33 -16.75
N THR A 152 -10.63 3.17 -17.97
CA THR A 152 -9.80 4.17 -18.68
C THR A 152 -10.59 5.10 -19.60
N ALA A 153 -11.92 4.96 -19.67
CA ALA A 153 -12.79 5.79 -20.50
C ALA A 153 -13.27 7.09 -19.83
N GLN A 154 -12.71 7.44 -18.67
CA GLN A 154 -13.12 8.60 -17.87
C GLN A 154 -11.91 9.45 -17.50
N SER A 155 -12.18 10.68 -17.07
CA SER A 155 -11.16 11.57 -16.53
C SER A 155 -10.40 10.89 -15.36
N PRO A 156 -9.10 11.18 -15.22
CA PRO A 156 -8.30 10.65 -14.12
C PRO A 156 -8.98 10.96 -12.79
N PHE A 157 -9.07 9.97 -11.91
CA PHE A 157 -9.59 10.19 -10.56
C PHE A 157 -8.47 10.10 -9.54
N GLN A 158 -8.57 10.94 -8.52
CA GLN A 158 -7.63 10.98 -7.41
C GLN A 158 -8.18 10.13 -6.24
N PHE A 159 -7.28 9.42 -5.57
CA PHE A 159 -7.58 8.65 -4.38
C PHE A 159 -6.34 8.53 -3.50
N SER A 160 -6.49 8.20 -2.21
CA SER A 160 -5.32 7.99 -1.36
C SER A 160 -4.65 6.66 -1.68
N PHE A 161 -3.32 6.60 -1.67
CA PHE A 161 -2.57 5.36 -1.89
C PHE A 161 -3.01 4.24 -0.92
N GLY A 162 -3.44 4.63 0.28
CA GLY A 162 -4.05 3.78 1.30
C GLY A 162 -5.28 2.99 0.83
N CYS A 163 -5.98 3.44 -0.22
CA CYS A 163 -7.15 2.75 -0.75
C CYS A 163 -6.89 1.32 -1.22
N PHE A 164 -5.65 1.00 -1.65
CA PHE A 164 -5.27 -0.38 -1.95
C PHE A 164 -5.32 -1.30 -0.72
N TYR A 165 -5.14 -0.76 0.48
CA TYR A 165 -5.08 -1.52 1.73
C TYR A 165 -6.36 -1.44 2.57
N ASN A 166 -7.26 -0.50 2.25
CA ASN A 166 -8.39 -0.17 3.11
C ASN A 166 -9.74 -0.69 2.59
N GLY A 167 -9.74 -1.58 1.59
CA GLY A 167 -10.98 -2.09 1.01
C GLY A 167 -11.69 -1.12 0.08
N ASN A 168 -11.02 -0.08 -0.45
CA ASN A 168 -11.72 0.91 -1.28
C ASN A 168 -11.95 0.48 -2.74
N PHE A 169 -11.37 -0.66 -3.12
CA PHE A 169 -11.65 -1.31 -4.39
C PHE A 169 -12.16 -2.72 -4.12
N GLY A 170 -13.25 -3.08 -4.76
CA GLY A 170 -13.90 -4.37 -4.66
C GLY A 170 -13.93 -5.09 -5.99
N VAL A 171 -14.39 -6.33 -5.93
CA VAL A 171 -14.53 -7.22 -7.07
C VAL A 171 -15.98 -7.65 -7.15
N ASP A 172 -16.57 -7.52 -8.33
CA ASP A 172 -17.87 -8.13 -8.58
C ASP A 172 -17.69 -9.61 -8.90
N TRP A 173 -18.02 -10.46 -7.93
CA TRP A 173 -17.94 -11.92 -8.02
C TRP A 173 -19.16 -12.56 -8.70
N SER A 174 -20.20 -11.77 -9.03
CA SER A 174 -21.50 -12.29 -9.46
C SER A 174 -21.57 -12.64 -10.96
N SER A 175 -20.53 -12.38 -11.75
CA SER A 175 -20.54 -12.67 -13.19
C SER A 175 -20.45 -14.17 -13.48
N GLU A 176 -21.56 -14.79 -13.88
CA GLU A 176 -21.68 -16.21 -14.27
C GLU A 176 -21.01 -16.58 -15.63
N GLY A 177 -20.21 -15.68 -16.21
CA GLY A 177 -19.56 -15.89 -17.52
C GLY A 177 -18.06 -16.06 -17.39
N ASN A 178 -17.46 -16.88 -18.27
CA ASN A 178 -16.02 -17.21 -18.39
C ASN A 178 -15.04 -16.01 -18.59
N ASP A 179 -15.47 -14.77 -18.35
CA ASP A 179 -14.68 -13.55 -18.49
C ASP A 179 -14.51 -12.85 -17.13
N PRO A 180 -13.37 -12.17 -16.90
CA PRO A 180 -12.79 -11.92 -15.58
C PRO A 180 -13.54 -10.86 -14.77
N TYR A 181 -13.46 -10.94 -13.44
CA TYR A 181 -14.26 -10.13 -12.50
C TYR A 181 -13.99 -8.63 -12.58
N LEU A 182 -15.03 -7.79 -12.58
CA LEU A 182 -14.90 -6.33 -12.72
C LEU A 182 -14.44 -5.67 -11.42
N VAL A 183 -13.46 -4.76 -11.50
CA VAL A 183 -13.02 -3.96 -10.35
C VAL A 183 -13.92 -2.72 -10.21
N TYR A 184 -14.48 -2.53 -9.02
CA TYR A 184 -15.26 -1.33 -8.68
C TYR A 184 -14.66 -0.59 -7.48
N ARG A 185 -14.97 0.70 -7.36
CA ARG A 185 -14.61 1.56 -6.23
C ARG A 185 -15.78 1.65 -5.26
N ALA A 186 -15.50 1.46 -3.98
CA ALA A 186 -16.46 1.60 -2.90
C ALA A 186 -15.82 2.22 -1.66
N SER A 187 -16.65 2.63 -0.69
CA SER A 187 -16.16 3.11 0.60
C SER A 187 -15.52 1.99 1.42
N TYR A 188 -16.04 0.76 1.29
CA TYR A 188 -15.47 -0.45 1.88
C TYR A 188 -16.03 -1.70 1.19
N ALA A 189 -15.16 -2.50 0.58
CA ALA A 189 -15.47 -3.74 -0.15
C ALA A 189 -14.74 -4.96 0.45
N GLY A 190 -13.92 -4.76 1.49
CA GLY A 190 -13.21 -5.84 2.20
C GLY A 190 -11.97 -6.41 1.50
N GLU A 191 -11.75 -6.11 0.21
CA GLU A 191 -10.57 -6.60 -0.52
C GLU A 191 -9.32 -5.75 -0.29
N GLU A 192 -8.20 -6.40 0.01
CA GLU A 192 -6.87 -5.78 0.03
C GLU A 192 -6.10 -6.10 -1.25
N TRP A 193 -5.38 -5.10 -1.73
CA TRP A 193 -4.62 -5.13 -2.98
C TRP A 193 -3.14 -4.99 -2.70
N GLU A 194 -2.35 -5.74 -3.45
CA GLU A 194 -0.89 -5.72 -3.40
C GLU A 194 -0.34 -5.24 -4.73
N LEU A 195 0.71 -4.42 -4.66
CA LEU A 195 1.44 -3.93 -5.82
C LEU A 195 2.71 -4.77 -5.96
N VAL A 196 2.97 -5.29 -7.16
CA VAL A 196 4.15 -6.12 -7.44
C VAL A 196 4.90 -5.61 -8.68
N ASN A 197 6.23 -5.79 -8.69
CA ASN A 197 7.09 -5.30 -9.78
C ASN A 197 7.00 -6.15 -11.05
#